data_AF-A0A7S3WF10-F1
#
_entry.id   AF-A0A7S3WF10-F1
#
_cell.length_a   1.000
_cell.length_b   1.000
_cell.length_c   1.000
_cell.angle_alpha   90.00
_cell.angle_beta   90.00
_cell.angle_gamma   90.00
#
_symmetry.space_group_name_H-M   'P 1'
#
loop_
_entity.id
_entity.type
_entity.pdbx_description
1 polymer ?
#
loop_
_entity_poly.entity_id
_entity_poly.type
_entity_poly.pdbx_seq_one_letter_code
_entity_poly.pdbx_strand_id
1 'polypeptide(L)'
;MDKGRGSAPDYAIWMDAAEEQALREALHVAQAAQAEVDQQRGGGGRLLRDARKLHQVYGQLARLGFGKEDIEQCLPHMRSDSSLNDALDWACLHLPEASLPPSFRMATPDAEDGDKELDKSSLLKKIVSAPAVAKPEGRFLEAKKRAAAFAKKAAGGGASAKRGGAAGGAADEVVAAAAAAAEAEVERAASEWRGRHSAALAADSEEEHDEDEEDLADLLGVLDLEELGEAALNRMLGEKETARLTFAAEADARLSAGELRPAARAARASRRSARQADTVEAALVRLVPKFETRVAKRRSAAEAEAKRAVRQEREAERQQAKRAPTSTNPSAEEEFAVDFGDGSSQDGGARDRTPPPGARGEQALASWLSEECGIGAPEATAFAAALAADGYDSTLALCEIEETDWPDMVPAHHRDIIKASAVAAGGIGGGGPGQAGEAEVEVAKRTAAERGAAERVQRGAADRAQADRIAAERAAAEKEAAEQEAAEREAAEREAAEREAAER
;
A
#
# COMPACT_ATOMS: atom_id res chain seq x y z
N MET A 1 48.69 -29.40 -62.40
CA MET A 1 48.08 -29.93 -61.17
C MET A 1 48.91 -29.44 -60.01
N ASP A 2 48.25 -29.14 -58.88
CA ASP A 2 48.83 -28.93 -57.55
C ASP A 2 48.81 -27.49 -57.00
N LYS A 3 48.16 -27.38 -55.82
CA LYS A 3 48.30 -26.40 -54.73
C LYS A 3 47.88 -24.93 -54.92
N GLY A 4 46.56 -24.71 -54.87
CA GLY A 4 46.00 -23.51 -54.22
C GLY A 4 45.99 -23.73 -52.70
N ARG A 5 47.02 -23.26 -51.99
CA ARG A 5 47.08 -23.26 -50.52
C ARG A 5 46.18 -22.16 -49.99
N GLY A 6 45.10 -22.55 -49.32
CA GLY A 6 44.29 -21.65 -48.50
C GLY A 6 45.13 -21.13 -47.32
N SER A 7 45.20 -19.82 -47.21
CA SER A 7 45.71 -19.09 -46.05
C SER A 7 44.85 -19.43 -44.84
N ALA A 8 45.42 -20.09 -43.83
CA ALA A 8 44.78 -20.24 -42.53
C ALA A 8 44.84 -18.90 -41.76
N PRO A 9 43.82 -18.54 -40.98
CA PRO A 9 43.78 -17.27 -40.26
C PRO A 9 44.75 -17.27 -39.07
N ASP A 10 45.65 -16.28 -39.09
CA ASP A 10 46.78 -16.07 -38.17
C ASP A 10 46.35 -15.34 -36.87
N TYR A 11 45.28 -15.83 -36.23
CA TYR A 11 44.74 -15.25 -34.99
C TYR A 11 44.52 -16.31 -33.89
N ALA A 12 45.42 -17.29 -33.79
CA ALA A 12 45.51 -18.07 -32.57
C ALA A 12 46.15 -17.18 -31.50
N ILE A 13 45.33 -16.58 -30.62
CA ILE A 13 45.80 -15.90 -29.42
C ILE A 13 46.41 -16.99 -28.53
N TRP A 14 47.73 -17.12 -28.56
CA TRP A 14 48.47 -18.01 -27.69
C TRP A 14 48.46 -17.39 -26.29
N MET A 15 47.52 -17.84 -25.47
CA MET A 15 47.46 -17.53 -24.05
C MET A 15 48.35 -18.55 -23.33
N ASP A 16 49.25 -18.09 -22.47
CA ASP A 16 50.14 -19.02 -21.78
C ASP A 16 49.36 -19.81 -20.70
N ALA A 17 49.89 -20.97 -20.30
CA ALA A 17 49.22 -21.84 -19.33
C ALA A 17 49.00 -21.17 -17.97
N ALA A 18 49.81 -20.16 -17.62
CA ALA A 18 49.68 -19.42 -16.38
C ALA A 18 48.52 -18.41 -16.45
N GLU A 19 48.35 -17.74 -17.59
CA GLU A 19 47.22 -16.86 -17.90
C GLU A 19 45.90 -17.64 -17.97
N GLU A 20 45.90 -18.84 -18.56
CA GLU A 20 44.73 -19.72 -18.56
C GLU A 20 44.33 -20.13 -17.14
N GLN A 21 45.31 -20.43 -16.29
CA GLN A 21 45.05 -20.80 -14.92
C GLN A 21 44.57 -19.61 -14.07
N ALA A 22 45.17 -18.42 -14.27
CA ALA A 22 44.72 -17.18 -13.63
C ALA A 22 43.28 -16.81 -14.03
N LEU A 23 42.91 -17.00 -15.30
CA LEU A 23 41.54 -16.80 -15.77
C LEU A 23 40.57 -17.80 -15.14
N ARG A 24 40.94 -19.08 -15.04
CA ARG A 24 40.10 -20.09 -14.37
C ARG A 24 39.88 -19.78 -12.89
N GLU A 25 40.92 -19.34 -12.19
CA GLU A 25 40.81 -18.93 -10.78
C GLU A 25 39.93 -17.69 -10.62
N ALA A 26 40.11 -16.68 -11.47
CA ALA A 26 39.26 -15.49 -11.47
C ALA A 26 37.78 -15.81 -11.76
N LEU A 27 37.53 -16.75 -12.67
CA LEU A 27 36.17 -17.20 -13.01
C LEU A 27 35.53 -17.97 -11.85
N HIS A 28 36.30 -18.82 -11.17
CA HIS A 28 35.83 -19.51 -9.95
C HIS A 28 35.51 -18.55 -8.81
N VAL A 29 36.36 -17.54 -8.58
CA VAL A 29 36.12 -16.50 -7.55
C VAL A 29 34.87 -15.68 -7.89
N ALA A 30 34.68 -15.31 -9.16
CA ALA A 30 33.50 -14.59 -9.61
C ALA A 30 32.22 -15.44 -9.44
N GLN A 31 32.27 -16.74 -9.75
CA GLN A 31 31.14 -17.65 -9.55
C GLN A 31 30.81 -17.86 -8.06
N ALA A 32 31.82 -17.96 -7.21
CA ALA A 32 31.63 -18.08 -5.75
C ALA A 32 31.00 -16.81 -5.17
N ALA A 33 31.47 -15.62 -5.58
CA ALA A 33 30.91 -14.34 -5.16
C ALA A 33 29.45 -14.18 -5.62
N GLN A 34 29.13 -14.63 -6.84
CA GLN A 34 27.77 -14.62 -7.36
C GLN A 34 26.84 -15.54 -6.54
N ALA A 35 27.30 -16.74 -6.20
CA ALA A 35 26.55 -17.70 -5.38
C ALA A 35 26.28 -17.17 -3.95
N GLU A 36 27.23 -16.42 -3.37
CA GLU A 36 27.08 -15.80 -2.06
C GLU A 36 26.08 -14.63 -2.08
N VAL A 37 26.10 -13.82 -3.14
CA VAL A 37 25.08 -12.76 -3.38
C VAL A 37 23.69 -13.36 -3.57
N ASP A 38 23.59 -14.52 -4.22
CA ASP A 38 22.32 -15.22 -4.43
C ASP A 38 21.81 -15.88 -3.12
N GLN A 39 22.71 -16.40 -2.26
CA GLN A 39 22.34 -16.88 -0.92
C GLN A 39 21.89 -15.75 0.01
N GLN A 40 22.58 -14.59 0.01
CA GLN A 40 22.25 -13.45 0.87
C GLN A 40 20.93 -12.75 0.46
N ARG A 41 20.44 -12.96 -0.76
CA ARG A 41 19.22 -12.32 -1.28
C ARG A 41 17.89 -13.01 -0.96
N GLY A 42 17.88 -14.02 -0.07
CA GLY A 42 16.64 -14.67 0.39
C GLY A 42 16.01 -15.56 -0.69
N GLY A 43 16.56 -16.76 -0.88
CA GLY A 43 16.23 -17.68 -1.98
C GLY A 43 14.77 -18.11 -2.10
N GLY A 44 13.95 -18.01 -1.04
CA GLY A 44 12.53 -18.39 -1.09
C GLY A 44 11.69 -17.44 -1.96
N GLY A 45 11.90 -16.13 -1.85
CA GLY A 45 11.07 -15.13 -2.56
C GLY A 45 11.36 -15.03 -4.05
N ARG A 46 12.59 -15.35 -4.49
CA ARG A 46 12.97 -15.34 -5.91
C ARG A 46 12.35 -16.50 -6.67
N LEU A 47 12.39 -17.71 -6.13
CA LEU A 47 11.80 -18.88 -6.79
C LEU A 47 10.30 -18.69 -7.03
N LEU A 48 9.58 -18.13 -6.06
CA LEU A 48 8.16 -17.79 -6.19
C LEU A 48 7.93 -16.69 -7.25
N ARG A 49 8.75 -15.63 -7.25
CA ARG A 49 8.63 -14.54 -8.23
C ARG A 49 8.97 -15.01 -9.65
N ASP A 50 9.95 -15.88 -9.78
CA ASP A 50 10.41 -16.45 -11.04
C ASP A 50 9.36 -17.43 -11.58
N ALA A 51 8.73 -18.23 -10.71
CA ALA A 51 7.62 -19.10 -11.07
C ALA A 51 6.40 -18.31 -11.59
N ARG A 52 6.04 -17.20 -10.95
CA ARG A 52 4.92 -16.34 -11.41
C ARG A 52 5.21 -15.71 -12.77
N LYS A 53 6.44 -15.24 -13.01
CA LYS A 53 6.84 -14.69 -14.31
C LYS A 53 6.83 -15.75 -15.40
N LEU A 54 7.36 -16.94 -15.13
CA LEU A 54 7.31 -18.06 -16.08
C LEU A 54 5.85 -18.44 -16.40
N HIS A 55 4.96 -18.41 -15.40
CA HIS A 55 3.53 -18.64 -15.61
C HIS A 55 2.88 -17.54 -16.46
N GLN A 56 3.28 -16.27 -16.26
CA GLN A 56 2.80 -15.16 -17.09
C GLN A 56 3.24 -15.31 -18.56
N VAL A 57 4.52 -15.63 -18.79
CA VAL A 57 5.04 -15.87 -20.15
C VAL A 57 4.35 -17.08 -20.78
N TYR A 58 4.14 -18.16 -20.03
CA TYR A 58 3.36 -19.32 -20.47
C TYR A 58 1.96 -18.90 -20.94
N GLY A 59 1.23 -18.12 -20.14
CA GLY A 59 -0.11 -17.65 -20.50
C GLY A 59 -0.12 -16.76 -21.74
N GLN A 60 0.92 -15.93 -21.94
CA GLN A 60 1.05 -15.09 -23.12
C GLN A 60 1.36 -15.89 -24.39
N LEU A 61 2.28 -16.86 -24.33
CA LEU A 61 2.57 -17.74 -25.45
C LEU A 61 1.35 -18.60 -25.83
N ALA A 62 0.61 -19.10 -24.85
CA ALA A 62 -0.64 -19.83 -25.10
C ALA A 62 -1.68 -18.95 -25.82
N ARG A 63 -1.83 -17.67 -25.43
CA ARG A 63 -2.72 -16.71 -26.12
C ARG A 63 -2.29 -16.39 -27.55
N LEU A 64 -0.99 -16.47 -27.84
CA LEU A 64 -0.45 -16.33 -29.20
C LEU A 64 -0.62 -17.59 -30.05
N GLY A 65 -1.13 -18.68 -29.47
CA GLY A 65 -1.45 -19.92 -30.17
C GLY A 65 -0.31 -20.94 -30.21
N PHE A 66 0.72 -20.79 -29.37
CA PHE A 66 1.75 -21.82 -29.22
C PHE A 66 1.17 -23.06 -28.52
N GLY A 67 1.57 -24.25 -28.95
CA GLY A 67 1.18 -25.51 -28.33
C GLY A 67 1.78 -25.65 -26.93
N LYS A 68 1.06 -26.34 -26.02
CA LYS A 68 1.55 -26.56 -24.65
C LYS A 68 2.90 -27.25 -24.62
N GLU A 69 3.09 -28.26 -25.47
CA GLU A 69 4.34 -29.04 -25.59
C GLU A 69 5.52 -28.16 -26.05
N ASP A 70 5.27 -27.20 -26.95
CA ASP A 70 6.28 -26.28 -27.46
C ASP A 70 6.69 -25.26 -26.38
N ILE A 71 5.72 -24.77 -25.61
CA ILE A 71 5.98 -23.85 -24.49
C ILE A 71 6.79 -24.57 -23.39
N GLU A 72 6.45 -25.82 -23.07
CA GLU A 72 7.19 -26.63 -22.10
C GLU A 72 8.63 -26.93 -22.54
N GLN A 73 8.93 -26.97 -23.84
CA GLN A 73 10.30 -27.06 -24.36
C GLN A 73 11.07 -25.73 -24.25
N CYS A 74 10.37 -24.60 -24.37
CA CYS A 74 10.96 -23.26 -24.27
C CYS A 74 11.33 -22.87 -22.82
N LEU A 75 10.42 -23.13 -21.86
CA LEU A 75 10.54 -22.62 -20.49
C LEU A 75 11.85 -23.00 -19.75
N PRO A 76 12.40 -24.23 -19.85
CA PRO A 76 13.64 -24.60 -19.16
C PRO A 76 14.88 -23.81 -19.62
N HIS A 77 14.83 -23.26 -20.83
CA HIS A 77 15.94 -22.52 -21.44
C HIS A 77 15.86 -21.02 -21.17
N MET A 78 14.74 -20.55 -20.63
CA MET A 78 14.55 -19.14 -20.29
C MET A 78 15.20 -18.80 -18.95
N ARG A 79 15.84 -17.64 -18.89
CA ARG A 79 16.31 -17.07 -17.64
C ARG A 79 15.13 -16.45 -16.88
N SER A 80 15.24 -16.33 -15.56
CA SER A 80 14.18 -15.74 -14.72
C SER A 80 13.89 -14.26 -15.00
N ASP A 81 14.79 -13.58 -15.72
CA ASP A 81 14.66 -12.21 -16.20
C ASP A 81 14.24 -12.11 -17.68
N SER A 82 14.00 -13.24 -18.36
CA SER A 82 13.61 -13.26 -19.78
C SER A 82 12.23 -12.64 -19.99
N SER A 83 12.15 -11.75 -20.96
CA SER A 83 10.91 -11.11 -21.40
C SER A 83 10.11 -12.03 -22.34
N LEU A 84 8.86 -11.65 -22.63
CA LEU A 84 8.07 -12.33 -23.66
C LEU A 84 8.77 -12.34 -25.02
N ASN A 85 9.50 -11.27 -25.38
CA ASN A 85 10.21 -11.20 -26.65
C ASN A 85 11.35 -12.22 -26.71
N ASP A 86 12.09 -12.41 -25.62
CA ASP A 86 13.16 -13.41 -25.56
C ASP A 86 12.61 -14.83 -25.72
N ALA A 87 11.42 -15.08 -25.14
CA ALA A 87 10.71 -16.34 -25.30
C ALA A 87 10.23 -16.55 -26.75
N LEU A 88 9.74 -15.49 -27.40
CA LEU A 88 9.32 -15.53 -28.80
C LEU A 88 10.51 -15.73 -29.75
N ASP A 89 11.63 -15.05 -29.51
CA ASP A 89 12.86 -15.21 -30.30
C ASP A 89 13.39 -16.64 -30.16
N TRP A 90 13.42 -17.19 -28.95
CA TRP A 90 13.81 -18.58 -28.73
C TRP A 90 12.86 -19.54 -29.47
N ALA A 91 11.55 -19.36 -29.33
CA ALA A 91 10.55 -20.20 -29.98
C ALA A 91 10.68 -20.15 -31.51
N CYS A 92 10.91 -18.98 -32.10
CA CYS A 92 11.09 -18.83 -33.54
C CYS A 92 12.40 -19.45 -34.05
N LEU A 93 13.45 -19.48 -33.24
CA LEU A 93 14.76 -20.05 -33.61
C LEU A 93 14.83 -21.57 -33.44
N HIS A 94 14.11 -22.13 -32.47
CA HIS A 94 14.30 -23.51 -32.02
C HIS A 94 13.12 -24.45 -32.29
N LEU A 95 11.90 -23.94 -32.49
CA LEU A 95 10.76 -24.78 -32.84
C LEU A 95 10.68 -25.05 -34.35
N PRO A 96 10.22 -26.23 -34.77
CA PRO A 96 9.96 -26.50 -36.18
C PRO A 96 8.83 -25.60 -36.70
N GLU A 97 8.88 -25.21 -37.97
CA GLU A 97 7.90 -24.30 -38.59
C GLU A 97 6.45 -24.81 -38.50
N ALA A 98 6.26 -26.13 -38.41
CA ALA A 98 4.96 -26.77 -38.19
C ALA A 98 4.36 -26.51 -36.79
N SER A 99 5.20 -26.26 -35.78
CA SER A 99 4.80 -25.92 -34.41
C SER A 99 4.54 -24.42 -34.22
N LEU A 100 5.03 -23.57 -35.13
CA LEU A 100 4.79 -22.13 -35.03
C LEU A 100 3.32 -21.79 -35.35
N PRO A 101 2.71 -20.85 -34.62
CA PRO A 101 1.37 -20.38 -34.93
C PRO A 101 1.31 -19.80 -36.35
N PRO A 102 0.16 -19.88 -37.06
CA PRO A 102 0.04 -19.43 -38.45
C PRO A 102 0.48 -17.98 -38.70
N SER A 103 0.38 -17.12 -37.69
CA SER A 103 0.83 -15.72 -37.76
C SER A 103 2.35 -15.55 -37.82
N PHE A 104 3.10 -16.57 -37.39
CA PHE A 104 4.57 -16.58 -37.34
C PHE A 104 5.19 -17.43 -38.46
N ARG A 105 4.38 -18.18 -39.22
CA ARG A 105 4.86 -18.91 -40.39
C ARG A 105 5.21 -17.90 -41.49
N MET A 106 6.41 -17.99 -42.02
CA MET A 106 6.75 -17.26 -43.24
C MET A 106 5.81 -17.78 -44.32
N ALA A 107 5.05 -16.88 -44.95
CA ALA A 107 4.21 -17.25 -46.07
C ALA A 107 5.13 -17.80 -47.17
N THR A 108 5.20 -19.12 -47.28
CA THR A 108 5.92 -19.76 -48.38
C THR A 108 5.16 -19.41 -49.66
N PRO A 109 5.80 -18.70 -50.60
CA PRO A 109 5.11 -18.17 -51.79
C PRO A 109 4.65 -19.26 -52.77
N ASP A 110 4.85 -20.55 -52.47
CA ASP A 110 4.61 -21.67 -53.38
C ASP A 110 3.29 -22.43 -53.14
N ALA A 111 2.40 -21.91 -52.30
CA ALA A 111 1.01 -22.39 -52.27
C ALA A 111 0.18 -21.69 -53.35
N GLU A 112 0.47 -22.00 -54.61
CA GLU A 112 -0.47 -21.78 -55.70
C GLU A 112 -1.76 -22.60 -55.43
N ASP A 113 -2.89 -22.04 -55.85
CA ASP A 113 -4.24 -22.60 -55.86
C ASP A 113 -5.07 -22.59 -54.56
N GLY A 114 -5.90 -21.54 -54.47
CA GLY A 114 -7.18 -21.62 -53.77
C GLY A 114 -7.72 -20.26 -53.38
N ASP A 115 -8.45 -19.61 -54.29
CA ASP A 115 -9.25 -18.40 -54.06
C ASP A 115 -10.20 -18.55 -52.86
N LYS A 116 -9.70 -18.29 -51.66
CA LYS A 116 -10.49 -18.02 -50.47
C LYS A 116 -9.95 -16.77 -49.82
N GLU A 117 -10.52 -15.67 -50.28
CA GLU A 117 -10.46 -14.34 -49.69
C GLU A 117 -10.91 -14.41 -48.22
N LEU A 118 -9.98 -14.80 -47.34
CA LEU A 118 -10.15 -14.73 -45.90
C LEU A 118 -9.91 -13.29 -45.48
N ASP A 119 -11.00 -12.68 -45.07
CA ASP A 119 -11.18 -11.28 -44.72
C ASP A 119 -10.21 -10.85 -43.59
N LYS A 120 -9.03 -10.37 -43.98
CA LYS A 120 -7.98 -9.83 -43.09
C LYS A 120 -8.48 -8.68 -42.20
N SER A 121 -9.65 -8.13 -42.51
CA SER A 121 -10.33 -7.09 -41.74
C SER A 121 -10.92 -7.59 -40.41
N SER A 122 -11.17 -8.90 -40.25
CA SER A 122 -11.79 -9.44 -39.03
C SER A 122 -10.81 -9.68 -37.87
N LEU A 123 -9.52 -9.87 -38.15
CA LEU A 123 -8.50 -10.14 -37.13
C LEU A 123 -8.01 -8.84 -36.45
N LEU A 124 -7.88 -7.76 -37.22
CA LEU A 124 -7.53 -6.44 -36.68
C LEU A 124 -8.69 -5.78 -35.92
N LYS A 125 -9.96 -6.09 -36.26
CA LYS A 125 -11.13 -5.59 -35.52
C LYS A 125 -11.29 -6.20 -34.13
N LYS A 126 -10.83 -7.42 -33.88
CA LYS A 126 -10.92 -8.06 -32.55
C LYS A 126 -9.91 -7.54 -31.54
N ILE A 127 -8.82 -6.89 -31.98
CA ILE A 127 -7.77 -6.38 -31.08
C ILE A 127 -7.96 -4.87 -30.77
N VAL A 128 -8.82 -4.15 -31.50
CA VAL A 128 -8.93 -2.66 -31.40
C VAL A 128 -10.35 -2.16 -31.06
N SER A 129 -11.30 -3.02 -30.69
CA SER A 129 -12.64 -2.56 -30.30
C SER A 129 -12.70 -2.10 -28.83
N ALA A 130 -12.21 -0.88 -28.58
CA ALA A 130 -12.57 -0.03 -27.43
C ALA A 130 -13.08 1.33 -27.99
N PRO A 131 -14.05 2.00 -27.36
CA PRO A 131 -14.79 3.09 -27.99
C PRO A 131 -13.90 4.31 -28.26
N ALA A 132 -14.02 4.84 -29.47
CA ALA A 132 -13.22 5.95 -29.98
C ALA A 132 -13.52 7.27 -29.25
N VAL A 133 -12.71 7.59 -28.23
CA VAL A 133 -12.62 8.95 -27.67
C VAL A 133 -11.76 9.80 -28.61
N ALA A 134 -12.38 10.80 -29.23
CA ALA A 134 -11.72 11.75 -30.12
C ALA A 134 -10.57 12.49 -29.39
N LYS A 135 -9.35 12.36 -29.90
CA LYS A 135 -8.13 12.98 -29.34
C LYS A 135 -8.26 14.51 -29.21
N PRO A 136 -8.15 15.10 -28.00
CA PRO A 136 -8.22 16.55 -27.79
C PRO A 136 -6.93 17.31 -28.13
N GLU A 137 -5.85 16.62 -28.52
CA GLU A 137 -4.52 17.21 -28.72
C GLU A 137 -4.47 18.28 -29.82
N GLY A 138 -5.36 18.20 -30.82
CA GLY A 138 -5.40 19.17 -31.92
C GLY A 138 -5.79 20.58 -31.47
N ARG A 139 -6.75 20.72 -30.55
CA ARG A 139 -7.28 22.04 -30.14
C ARG A 139 -6.36 22.78 -29.18
N PHE A 140 -5.62 22.06 -28.33
CA PHE A 140 -4.66 22.68 -27.41
C PHE A 140 -3.44 23.24 -28.16
N LEU A 141 -2.94 22.52 -29.17
CA LEU A 141 -1.86 22.99 -30.04
C LEU A 141 -2.30 24.19 -30.90
N GLU A 142 -3.56 24.22 -31.31
CA GLU A 142 -4.13 25.35 -32.06
C GLU A 142 -4.32 26.60 -31.18
N ALA A 143 -4.78 26.45 -29.94
CA ALA A 143 -4.85 27.53 -28.95
C ALA A 143 -3.47 28.09 -28.61
N LYS A 144 -2.47 27.21 -28.44
CA LYS A 144 -1.07 27.61 -28.19
C LYS A 144 -0.46 28.34 -29.39
N LYS A 145 -0.77 27.92 -30.62
CA LYS A 145 -0.37 28.63 -31.85
C LYS A 145 -1.04 30.01 -31.96
N ARG A 146 -2.32 30.14 -31.59
CA ARG A 146 -3.02 31.43 -31.56
C ARG A 146 -2.44 32.39 -30.52
N ALA A 147 -2.14 31.91 -29.31
CA ALA A 147 -1.49 32.71 -28.27
C ALA A 147 -0.09 33.18 -28.70
N ALA A 148 0.70 32.30 -29.33
CA ALA A 148 2.02 32.66 -29.85
C ALA A 148 1.94 33.67 -31.02
N ALA A 149 0.92 33.59 -31.87
CA ALA A 149 0.69 34.56 -32.94
C ALA A 149 0.28 35.94 -32.39
N PHE A 150 -0.47 35.98 -31.29
CA PHE A 150 -0.87 37.22 -30.62
C PHE A 150 0.33 37.92 -29.96
N ALA A 151 1.18 37.16 -29.26
CA ALA A 151 2.42 37.67 -28.66
C ALA A 151 3.40 38.21 -29.72
N LYS A 152 3.51 37.52 -30.87
CA LYS A 152 4.35 37.99 -31.99
C LYS A 152 3.81 39.27 -32.65
N LYS A 153 2.50 39.46 -32.66
CA LYS A 153 1.85 40.69 -33.16
C LYS A 153 2.01 41.86 -32.19
N ALA A 154 2.02 41.61 -30.88
CA ALA A 154 2.33 42.61 -29.86
C ALA A 154 3.81 43.06 -29.89
N ALA A 155 4.73 42.15 -30.19
CA ALA A 155 6.17 42.46 -30.27
C ALA A 155 6.62 43.09 -31.60
N GLY A 156 5.82 43.00 -32.67
CA GLY A 156 6.20 43.39 -34.03
C GLY A 156 5.82 44.82 -34.46
N GLY A 157 5.15 45.60 -33.60
CA GLY A 157 4.75 46.98 -33.90
C GLY A 157 5.89 47.99 -33.75
N GLY A 158 6.84 47.98 -34.68
CA GLY A 158 7.97 48.90 -34.69
C GLY A 158 7.66 50.28 -35.29
N ALA A 159 8.21 51.30 -34.62
CA ALA A 159 8.73 52.57 -35.15
C ALA A 159 7.75 53.62 -35.70
N SER A 160 7.53 54.69 -34.92
CA SER A 160 8.11 56.02 -35.19
C SER A 160 7.37 57.09 -34.39
N ALA A 161 7.90 57.52 -33.24
CA ALA A 161 7.62 58.84 -32.68
C ALA A 161 8.65 59.17 -31.59
N LYS A 162 9.64 59.96 -31.98
CA LYS A 162 10.62 60.61 -31.11
C LYS A 162 9.99 61.88 -30.55
N ARG A 163 9.57 61.88 -29.28
CA ARG A 163 9.53 63.05 -28.37
C ARG A 163 9.05 62.60 -26.98
N GLY A 164 9.80 63.02 -25.96
CA GLY A 164 9.69 62.55 -24.59
C GLY A 164 8.53 63.12 -23.79
N GLY A 165 8.43 62.61 -22.56
CA GLY A 165 7.57 63.15 -21.51
C GLY A 165 6.62 62.10 -20.93
N ALA A 166 6.99 61.55 -19.77
CA ALA A 166 6.14 61.01 -18.71
C ALA A 166 4.75 60.47 -19.11
N ALA A 167 4.66 59.19 -19.52
CA ALA A 167 3.39 58.45 -19.63
C ALA A 167 3.62 56.92 -19.52
N GLY A 168 4.36 56.48 -18.50
CA GLY A 168 4.76 55.06 -18.33
C GLY A 168 3.69 54.13 -17.74
N GLY A 169 2.62 54.64 -17.12
CA GLY A 169 1.67 53.79 -16.37
C GLY A 169 0.62 53.06 -17.21
N ALA A 170 0.24 53.61 -18.37
CA ALA A 170 -0.89 53.07 -19.13
C ALA A 170 -0.56 51.78 -19.90
N ALA A 171 0.71 51.53 -20.22
CA ALA A 171 1.12 50.31 -20.93
C ALA A 171 1.16 49.09 -19.99
N ASP A 172 1.59 49.29 -18.75
CA ASP A 172 1.64 48.21 -17.74
C ASP A 172 0.24 47.80 -17.27
N GLU A 173 -0.72 48.72 -17.20
CA GLU A 173 -2.13 48.40 -16.91
C GLU A 173 -2.77 47.52 -17.99
N VAL A 174 -2.49 47.79 -19.26
CA VAL A 174 -3.04 47.01 -20.38
C VAL A 174 -2.42 45.60 -20.44
N VAL A 175 -1.12 45.47 -20.10
CA VAL A 175 -0.45 44.16 -20.01
C VAL A 175 -0.94 43.36 -18.80
N ALA A 176 -1.16 44.01 -17.66
CA ALA A 176 -1.73 43.38 -16.46
C ALA A 176 -3.18 42.93 -16.69
N ALA A 177 -4.01 43.75 -17.34
CA ALA A 177 -5.38 43.39 -17.70
C ALA A 177 -5.44 42.23 -18.70
N ALA A 178 -4.53 42.19 -19.67
CA ALA A 178 -4.43 41.08 -20.61
C ALA A 178 -3.96 39.77 -19.94
N ALA A 179 -3.06 39.85 -18.96
CA ALA A 179 -2.63 38.70 -18.17
C ALA A 179 -3.76 38.16 -17.29
N ALA A 180 -4.51 39.04 -16.61
CA ALA A 180 -5.67 38.66 -15.80
C ALA A 180 -6.79 38.03 -16.65
N ALA A 181 -7.03 38.55 -17.85
CA ALA A 181 -8.00 37.98 -18.79
C ALA A 181 -7.58 36.58 -19.28
N ALA A 182 -6.29 36.36 -19.54
CA ALA A 182 -5.77 35.06 -19.93
C ALA A 182 -5.88 34.03 -18.78
N GLU A 183 -5.63 34.45 -17.55
CA GLU A 183 -5.76 33.59 -16.36
C GLU A 183 -7.23 33.19 -16.11
N ALA A 184 -8.16 34.13 -16.26
CA ALA A 184 -9.59 33.86 -16.16
C ALA A 184 -10.08 32.87 -17.25
N GLU A 185 -9.53 32.95 -18.47
CA GLU A 185 -9.89 32.03 -19.55
C GLU A 185 -9.32 30.61 -19.32
N VAL A 186 -8.13 30.51 -18.74
CA VAL A 186 -7.54 29.23 -18.32
C VAL A 186 -8.37 28.58 -17.20
N GLU A 187 -8.79 29.35 -16.19
CA GLU A 187 -9.59 28.81 -15.08
C GLU A 187 -11.00 28.37 -15.54
N ARG A 188 -11.58 29.09 -16.51
CA ARG A 188 -12.84 28.70 -17.16
C ARG A 188 -12.68 27.38 -17.94
N ALA A 189 -11.61 27.24 -18.71
CA ALA A 189 -11.33 26.02 -19.46
C ALA A 189 -11.03 24.81 -18.53
N ALA A 190 -10.33 25.04 -17.42
CA ALA A 190 -10.08 24.03 -16.40
C ALA A 190 -11.39 23.58 -15.72
N SER A 191 -12.29 24.52 -15.41
CA SER A 191 -13.60 24.23 -14.81
C SER A 191 -14.52 23.45 -15.76
N GLU A 192 -14.54 23.80 -17.05
CA GLU A 192 -15.28 23.02 -18.06
C GLU A 192 -14.71 21.61 -18.27
N TRP A 193 -13.39 21.44 -18.15
CA TRP A 193 -12.76 20.14 -18.23
C TRP A 193 -13.10 19.29 -17.01
N ARG A 194 -13.02 19.85 -15.79
CA ARG A 194 -13.43 19.18 -14.54
C ARG A 194 -14.89 18.77 -14.57
N GLY A 195 -15.79 19.63 -15.08
CA GLY A 195 -17.20 19.30 -15.24
C GLY A 195 -17.44 18.14 -16.21
N ARG A 196 -16.78 18.15 -17.37
CA ARG A 196 -16.88 17.04 -18.35
C ARG A 196 -16.30 15.74 -17.82
N HIS A 197 -15.18 15.80 -17.10
CA HIS A 197 -14.56 14.63 -16.49
C HIS A 197 -15.44 14.04 -15.38
N SER A 198 -16.04 14.89 -14.54
CA SER A 198 -16.97 14.44 -13.50
C SER A 198 -18.24 13.83 -14.09
N ALA A 199 -18.77 14.39 -15.19
CA ALA A 199 -19.92 13.82 -15.89
C ALA A 199 -19.60 12.48 -16.56
N ALA A 200 -18.38 12.32 -17.10
CA ALA A 200 -17.92 11.06 -17.66
C ALA A 200 -17.79 9.97 -16.58
N LEU A 201 -17.23 10.29 -15.41
CA LEU A 201 -17.16 9.37 -14.27
C LEU A 201 -18.53 8.99 -13.71
N ALA A 202 -19.50 9.93 -13.74
CA ALA A 202 -20.87 9.64 -13.32
C ALA A 202 -21.59 8.72 -14.32
N ALA A 203 -21.29 8.84 -15.62
CA ALA A 203 -21.86 7.98 -16.66
C ALA A 203 -21.27 6.56 -16.67
N ASP A 204 -20.01 6.40 -16.27
CA ASP A 204 -19.33 5.08 -16.15
C ASP A 204 -19.73 4.32 -14.87
N SER A 205 -20.48 4.95 -13.95
CA SER A 205 -20.87 4.38 -12.66
C SER A 205 -22.20 3.60 -12.67
N GLU A 206 -22.92 3.58 -13.79
CA GLU A 206 -24.27 2.97 -13.87
C GLU A 206 -24.33 1.67 -14.70
N GLU A 207 -23.24 1.22 -15.31
CA GLU A 207 -23.22 -0.03 -16.11
C GLU A 207 -22.68 -1.20 -15.26
N GLU A 208 -23.58 -2.11 -14.89
CA GLU A 208 -23.34 -3.37 -14.17
C GLU A 208 -22.15 -4.15 -14.77
N HIS A 209 -20.99 -4.09 -14.11
CA HIS A 209 -19.79 -4.83 -14.49
C HIS A 209 -19.12 -5.45 -13.25
N ASP A 210 -19.93 -5.99 -12.34
CA ASP A 210 -19.46 -6.53 -11.06
C ASP A 210 -19.03 -8.02 -11.13
N GLU A 211 -19.38 -8.77 -12.17
CA GLU A 211 -19.14 -10.23 -12.18
C GLU A 211 -17.82 -10.65 -12.84
N ASP A 212 -17.23 -9.83 -13.74
CA ASP A 212 -15.98 -10.18 -14.44
C ASP A 212 -14.71 -9.57 -13.80
N GLU A 213 -14.85 -8.60 -12.86
CA GLU A 213 -13.71 -7.99 -12.15
C GLU A 213 -13.24 -8.81 -10.92
N GLU A 214 -14.14 -9.55 -10.26
CA GLU A 214 -13.80 -10.42 -9.11
C GLU A 214 -12.92 -11.61 -9.56
N ASP A 215 -13.25 -12.26 -10.68
CA ASP A 215 -12.46 -13.39 -11.22
C ASP A 215 -11.07 -12.95 -11.71
N LEU A 216 -10.92 -11.70 -12.18
CA LEU A 216 -9.62 -11.16 -12.61
C LEU A 216 -8.72 -10.78 -11.43
N ALA A 217 -9.30 -10.38 -10.30
CA ALA A 217 -8.56 -10.04 -9.08
C ALA A 217 -8.01 -11.30 -8.38
N ASP A 218 -8.78 -12.39 -8.38
CA ASP A 218 -8.32 -13.70 -7.87
C ASP A 218 -7.27 -14.34 -8.78
N LEU A 219 -7.38 -14.16 -10.10
CA LEU A 219 -6.39 -14.67 -11.07
C LEU A 219 -5.06 -13.89 -11.06
N LEU A 220 -5.04 -12.65 -10.55
CA LEU A 220 -3.86 -11.77 -10.55
C LEU A 220 -3.11 -11.70 -9.21
N GLY A 221 -3.53 -12.42 -8.17
CA GLY A 221 -2.76 -12.50 -6.91
C GLY A 221 -2.50 -11.11 -6.30
N VAL A 222 -3.59 -10.38 -6.03
CA VAL A 222 -3.60 -8.97 -5.59
C VAL A 222 -2.87 -8.71 -4.25
N LEU A 223 -2.50 -9.76 -3.52
CA LEU A 223 -1.72 -9.66 -2.28
C LEU A 223 -0.27 -9.17 -2.49
N ASP A 224 0.32 -9.31 -3.68
CA ASP A 224 1.73 -8.91 -3.90
C ASP A 224 1.91 -7.46 -4.42
N LEU A 225 0.87 -6.82 -4.95
CA LEU A 225 0.99 -5.47 -5.53
C LEU A 225 1.12 -4.36 -4.48
N GLU A 226 0.62 -4.59 -3.26
CA GLU A 226 0.80 -3.69 -2.11
C GLU A 226 2.22 -3.76 -1.56
N GLU A 227 2.75 -4.97 -1.37
CA GLU A 227 4.13 -5.16 -0.90
C GLU A 227 5.13 -4.70 -1.97
N LEU A 228 4.83 -4.91 -3.26
CA LEU A 228 5.61 -4.33 -4.37
C LEU A 228 5.48 -2.81 -4.45
N GLY A 229 4.30 -2.25 -4.17
CA GLY A 229 4.04 -0.81 -4.23
C GLY A 229 4.75 -0.05 -3.10
N GLU A 230 4.63 -0.53 -1.88
CA GLU A 230 5.27 0.04 -0.70
C GLU A 230 6.79 -0.18 -0.73
N ALA A 231 7.27 -1.38 -1.10
CA ALA A 231 8.69 -1.63 -1.27
C ALA A 231 9.29 -0.82 -2.43
N ALA A 232 8.56 -0.61 -3.53
CA ALA A 232 9.01 0.26 -4.62
C ALA A 232 9.02 1.74 -4.20
N LEU A 233 8.03 2.19 -3.42
CA LEU A 233 7.99 3.55 -2.90
C LEU A 233 9.14 3.81 -1.92
N ASN A 234 9.37 2.88 -0.98
CA ASN A 234 10.48 2.92 -0.02
C ASN A 234 11.83 2.83 -0.71
N ARG A 235 11.96 2.02 -1.78
CA ARG A 235 13.16 1.99 -2.62
C ARG A 235 13.38 3.34 -3.31
N MET A 236 12.36 3.94 -3.93
CA MET A 236 12.49 5.25 -4.57
C MET A 236 12.85 6.36 -3.57
N LEU A 237 12.29 6.31 -2.36
CA LEU A 237 12.63 7.25 -1.28
C LEU A 237 14.09 7.05 -0.81
N GLY A 238 14.54 5.81 -0.63
CA GLY A 238 15.92 5.51 -0.28
C GLY A 238 16.93 5.89 -1.38
N GLU A 239 16.58 5.67 -2.65
CA GLU A 239 17.37 6.11 -3.81
C GLU A 239 17.45 7.66 -3.87
N LYS A 240 16.36 8.36 -3.54
CA LYS A 240 16.34 9.82 -3.44
C LYS A 240 17.25 10.32 -2.31
N GLU A 241 17.20 9.71 -1.13
CA GLU A 241 18.06 10.10 0.01
C GLU A 241 19.54 9.82 -0.25
N THR A 242 19.87 8.64 -0.78
CA THR A 242 21.25 8.30 -1.14
C THR A 242 21.80 9.22 -2.24
N ALA A 243 20.99 9.56 -3.25
CA ALA A 243 21.36 10.58 -4.23
C ALA A 243 21.59 11.95 -3.56
N ARG A 244 20.73 12.35 -2.62
CA ARG A 244 20.89 13.63 -1.89
C ARG A 244 22.18 13.67 -1.07
N LEU A 245 22.48 12.59 -0.35
CA LEU A 245 23.69 12.47 0.48
C LEU A 245 24.96 12.43 -0.36
N THR A 246 24.96 11.71 -1.48
CA THR A 246 26.11 11.67 -2.40
C THR A 246 26.39 13.03 -3.03
N PHE A 247 25.35 13.78 -3.45
CA PHE A 247 25.52 15.15 -3.94
C PHE A 247 26.01 16.11 -2.86
N ALA A 248 25.56 15.96 -1.61
CA ALA A 248 26.05 16.77 -0.49
C ALA A 248 27.54 16.49 -0.21
N ALA A 249 27.92 15.22 -0.14
CA ALA A 249 29.32 14.81 0.07
C ALA A 249 30.25 15.27 -1.07
N GLU A 250 29.80 15.21 -2.33
CA GLU A 250 30.57 15.70 -3.48
C GLU A 250 30.74 17.23 -3.45
N ALA A 251 29.73 17.96 -2.95
CA ALA A 251 29.83 19.40 -2.77
C ALA A 251 30.84 19.78 -1.67
N ASP A 252 30.82 19.09 -0.53
CA ASP A 252 31.76 19.31 0.59
C ASP A 252 33.20 18.94 0.22
N ALA A 253 33.40 17.84 -0.52
CA ALA A 253 34.72 17.45 -1.01
C ALA A 253 35.31 18.50 -1.96
N ARG A 254 34.49 19.10 -2.83
CA ARG A 254 34.92 20.16 -3.76
C ARG A 254 35.17 21.50 -3.08
N LEU A 255 34.37 21.85 -2.06
CA LEU A 255 34.63 23.01 -1.19
C LEU A 255 36.00 22.88 -0.51
N SER A 256 36.28 21.69 0.02
CA SER A 256 37.55 21.36 0.67
C SER A 256 38.76 21.41 -0.29
N ALA A 257 38.54 21.20 -1.59
CA ALA A 257 39.59 21.22 -2.62
C ALA A 257 39.98 22.64 -3.11
N GLY A 258 39.31 23.71 -2.65
CA GLY A 258 39.68 25.09 -2.96
C GLY A 258 39.48 25.53 -4.42
N GLU A 259 38.75 24.74 -5.23
CA GLU A 259 38.36 25.17 -6.56
C GLU A 259 37.35 26.33 -6.41
N LEU A 260 37.67 27.53 -6.94
CA LEU A 260 36.86 28.76 -6.77
C LEU A 260 35.99 29.14 -7.98
N ARG A 261 36.01 28.36 -9.08
CA ARG A 261 35.00 28.39 -10.15
C ARG A 261 33.79 27.41 -10.07
N PRO A 262 33.65 26.50 -9.07
CA PRO A 262 32.55 25.55 -8.97
C PRO A 262 31.34 26.07 -8.20
N ALA A 263 31.40 27.19 -7.47
CA ALA A 263 30.25 27.69 -6.69
C ALA A 263 28.99 27.90 -7.56
N ALA A 264 29.15 28.44 -8.78
CA ALA A 264 28.04 28.60 -9.72
C ALA A 264 27.53 27.26 -10.30
N ARG A 265 28.41 26.25 -10.45
CA ARG A 265 28.03 24.90 -10.93
C ARG A 265 27.37 24.08 -9.83
N ALA A 266 27.89 24.12 -8.61
CA ALA A 266 27.31 23.55 -7.41
C ALA A 266 25.93 24.16 -7.11
N ALA A 267 25.78 25.48 -7.23
CA ALA A 267 24.48 26.14 -7.09
C ALA A 267 23.48 25.76 -8.20
N ARG A 268 23.94 25.41 -9.41
CA ARG A 268 23.06 24.89 -10.48
C ARG A 268 22.69 23.43 -10.23
N ALA A 269 23.62 22.60 -9.77
CA ALA A 269 23.37 21.21 -9.41
C ALA A 269 22.40 21.10 -8.23
N SER A 270 22.62 21.90 -7.18
CA SER A 270 21.72 22.02 -6.02
C SER A 270 20.31 22.45 -6.43
N ARG A 271 20.18 23.49 -7.28
CA ARG A 271 18.86 23.90 -7.82
C ARG A 271 18.18 22.83 -8.67
N ARG A 272 18.93 22.01 -9.40
CA ARG A 272 18.36 20.89 -10.18
C ARG A 272 17.88 19.78 -9.26
N SER A 273 18.65 19.44 -8.23
CA SER A 273 18.29 18.46 -7.20
C SER A 273 17.04 18.91 -6.43
N ALA A 274 16.97 20.18 -6.01
CA ALA A 274 15.79 20.75 -5.37
C ALA A 274 14.53 20.61 -6.25
N ARG A 275 14.61 20.98 -7.54
CA ARG A 275 13.47 20.79 -8.47
C ARG A 275 13.07 19.34 -8.64
N GLN A 276 14.02 18.40 -8.65
CA GLN A 276 13.72 16.98 -8.70
C GLN A 276 13.05 16.51 -7.41
N ALA A 277 13.51 16.99 -6.25
CA ALA A 277 12.89 16.70 -4.97
C ALA A 277 11.45 17.22 -4.91
N ASP A 278 11.21 18.46 -5.35
CA ASP A 278 9.87 19.07 -5.43
C ASP A 278 8.96 18.30 -6.39
N THR A 279 9.51 17.81 -7.51
CA THR A 279 8.73 17.02 -8.48
C THR A 279 8.30 15.67 -7.89
N VAL A 280 9.19 15.00 -7.16
CA VAL A 280 8.87 13.74 -6.46
C VAL A 280 7.85 13.98 -5.36
N GLU A 281 8.01 15.05 -4.58
CA GLU A 281 7.10 15.41 -3.51
C GLU A 281 5.70 15.74 -4.04
N ALA A 282 5.61 16.53 -5.11
CA ALA A 282 4.35 16.79 -5.81
C ALA A 282 3.70 15.52 -6.38
N ALA A 283 4.50 14.53 -6.81
CA ALA A 283 3.99 13.24 -7.26
C ALA A 283 3.45 12.41 -6.07
N LEU A 284 4.14 12.41 -4.93
CA LEU A 284 3.69 11.73 -3.71
C LEU A 284 2.38 12.32 -3.19
N VAL A 285 2.28 13.66 -3.11
CA VAL A 285 1.04 14.36 -2.69
C VAL A 285 -0.15 13.98 -3.57
N ARG A 286 0.06 13.70 -4.87
CA ARG A 286 -1.01 13.24 -5.78
C ARG A 286 -1.34 11.75 -5.64
N LEU A 287 -0.40 10.95 -5.16
CA LEU A 287 -0.56 9.50 -5.04
C LEU A 287 -1.15 9.09 -3.70
N VAL A 288 -0.78 9.74 -2.59
CA VAL A 288 -1.26 9.39 -1.25
C VAL A 288 -2.81 9.32 -1.17
N PRO A 289 -3.58 10.32 -1.65
CA PRO A 289 -5.05 10.24 -1.61
C PRO A 289 -5.62 9.09 -2.46
N LYS A 290 -4.93 8.70 -3.54
CA LYS A 290 -5.33 7.55 -4.38
C LYS A 290 -5.09 6.23 -3.67
N PHE A 291 -4.05 6.14 -2.86
CA PHE A 291 -3.81 4.98 -2.00
C PHE A 291 -4.84 4.92 -0.87
N GLU A 292 -5.08 6.03 -0.17
CA GLU A 292 -6.08 6.10 0.91
C GLU A 292 -7.48 5.70 0.43
N THR A 293 -7.92 6.21 -0.72
CA THR A 293 -9.22 5.83 -1.32
C THR A 293 -9.29 4.35 -1.70
N ARG A 294 -8.20 3.78 -2.23
CA ARG A 294 -8.14 2.33 -2.54
C ARG A 294 -8.15 1.47 -1.27
N VAL A 295 -7.40 1.86 -0.25
CA VAL A 295 -7.38 1.18 1.05
C VAL A 295 -8.77 1.25 1.70
N ALA A 296 -9.44 2.41 1.64
CA ALA A 296 -10.81 2.56 2.15
C ALA A 296 -11.81 1.67 1.38
N LYS A 297 -11.75 1.64 0.03
CA LYS A 297 -12.59 0.76 -0.79
C LYS A 297 -12.38 -0.71 -0.42
N ARG A 298 -11.12 -1.14 -0.25
CA ARG A 298 -10.78 -2.53 0.14
C ARG A 298 -11.24 -2.88 1.54
N ARG A 299 -11.07 -1.97 2.52
CA ARG A 299 -11.59 -2.17 3.87
C ARG A 299 -13.10 -2.36 3.85
N SER A 300 -13.82 -1.58 3.04
CA SER A 300 -15.26 -1.75 2.87
C SER A 300 -15.64 -3.07 2.20
N ALA A 301 -14.85 -3.54 1.23
CA ALA A 301 -15.06 -4.83 0.56
C ALA A 301 -14.81 -6.01 1.53
N ALA A 302 -13.70 -5.97 2.28
CA ALA A 302 -13.38 -6.99 3.28
C ALA A 302 -14.43 -7.03 4.42
N GLU A 303 -14.93 -5.86 4.85
CA GLU A 303 -16.03 -5.80 5.82
C GLU A 303 -17.33 -6.38 5.24
N ALA A 304 -17.61 -6.14 3.97
CA ALA A 304 -18.77 -6.73 3.29
C ALA A 304 -18.63 -8.26 3.17
N GLU A 305 -17.44 -8.76 2.84
CA GLU A 305 -17.14 -10.20 2.77
C GLU A 305 -17.25 -10.87 4.14
N ALA A 306 -16.70 -10.26 5.19
CA ALA A 306 -16.85 -10.75 6.57
C ALA A 306 -18.34 -10.82 6.97
N LYS A 307 -19.14 -9.82 6.61
CA LYS A 307 -20.61 -9.85 6.83
C LYS A 307 -21.29 -10.97 6.03
N ARG A 308 -20.84 -11.26 4.80
CA ARG A 308 -21.33 -12.39 4.00
C ARG A 308 -20.98 -13.73 4.66
N ALA A 309 -19.77 -13.89 5.16
CA ALA A 309 -19.32 -15.10 5.85
C ALA A 309 -20.15 -15.38 7.12
N VAL A 310 -20.37 -14.37 7.97
CA VAL A 310 -21.22 -14.50 9.17
C VAL A 310 -22.66 -14.87 8.80
N ARG A 311 -23.19 -14.33 7.69
CA ARG A 311 -24.52 -14.70 7.19
C ARG A 311 -24.56 -16.15 6.72
N GLN A 312 -23.55 -16.61 5.99
CA GLN A 312 -23.44 -18.00 5.54
C GLN A 312 -23.35 -18.98 6.72
N GLU A 313 -22.59 -18.63 7.75
CA GLU A 313 -22.48 -19.43 8.99
C GLU A 313 -23.83 -19.56 9.69
N ARG A 314 -24.54 -18.44 9.90
CA ARG A 314 -25.91 -18.46 10.47
C ARG A 314 -26.90 -19.26 9.62
N GLU A 315 -26.76 -19.21 8.30
CA GLU A 315 -27.60 -20.02 7.40
C GLU A 315 -27.25 -21.51 7.51
N ALA A 316 -25.97 -21.87 7.66
CA ALA A 316 -25.52 -23.23 7.90
C ALA A 316 -26.03 -23.79 9.24
N GLU A 317 -25.95 -23.01 10.33
CA GLU A 317 -26.52 -23.38 11.64
C GLU A 317 -28.03 -23.62 11.56
N ARG A 318 -28.77 -22.75 10.86
CA ARG A 318 -30.21 -22.95 10.62
C ARG A 318 -30.50 -24.22 9.82
N GLN A 319 -29.66 -24.57 8.85
CA GLN A 319 -29.79 -25.82 8.11
C GLN A 319 -29.47 -27.04 8.98
N GLN A 320 -28.47 -26.94 9.86
CA GLN A 320 -28.11 -28.00 10.81
C GLN A 320 -29.22 -28.23 11.84
N ALA A 321 -29.81 -27.17 12.39
CA ALA A 321 -30.93 -27.25 13.31
C ALA A 321 -32.17 -27.93 12.67
N LYS A 322 -32.42 -27.68 11.38
CA LYS A 322 -33.49 -28.37 10.63
C LYS A 322 -33.22 -29.85 10.39
N ARG A 323 -31.95 -30.26 10.36
CA ARG A 323 -31.53 -31.66 10.14
C ARG A 323 -31.44 -32.47 11.43
N ALA A 324 -31.36 -31.81 12.59
CA ALA A 324 -31.39 -32.50 13.87
C ALA A 324 -32.75 -33.22 14.02
N PRO A 325 -32.78 -34.57 14.06
CA PRO A 325 -34.04 -35.28 14.24
C PRO A 325 -34.59 -34.89 15.60
N THR A 326 -35.81 -34.35 15.62
CA THR A 326 -36.63 -34.16 16.83
C THR A 326 -36.98 -35.54 17.39
N SER A 327 -35.98 -36.21 17.99
CA SER A 327 -36.14 -37.43 18.75
C SER A 327 -36.68 -37.08 20.13
N THR A 328 -37.91 -36.58 20.17
CA THR A 328 -38.67 -36.45 21.40
C THR A 328 -39.44 -37.76 21.56
N ASN A 329 -38.87 -38.69 22.32
CA ASN A 329 -39.64 -39.75 22.97
C ASN A 329 -40.10 -39.20 24.32
N PRO A 330 -41.39 -38.89 24.52
CA PRO A 330 -41.92 -38.53 25.82
C PRO A 330 -42.22 -39.82 26.60
N SER A 331 -41.25 -40.37 27.32
CA SER A 331 -41.54 -41.47 28.25
C SER A 331 -40.44 -41.64 29.28
N ALA A 332 -40.51 -40.86 30.36
CA ALA A 332 -40.03 -41.22 31.69
C ALA A 332 -40.42 -40.10 32.66
N GLU A 333 -41.60 -40.26 33.28
CA GLU A 333 -41.91 -39.64 34.55
C GLU A 333 -40.94 -40.24 35.60
N GLU A 334 -40.01 -39.46 36.12
CA GLU A 334 -39.25 -39.85 37.31
C GLU A 334 -39.36 -38.71 38.34
N GLU A 335 -40.36 -38.88 39.21
CA GLU A 335 -40.54 -38.15 40.45
C GLU A 335 -39.29 -38.34 41.33
N PHE A 336 -38.55 -37.27 41.60
CA PHE A 336 -37.57 -37.24 42.69
C PHE A 336 -37.88 -36.08 43.62
N ALA A 337 -38.73 -36.37 44.60
CA ALA A 337 -38.93 -35.55 45.79
C ALA A 337 -37.69 -35.68 46.68
N VAL A 338 -36.93 -34.59 46.84
CA VAL A 338 -35.83 -34.52 47.81
C VAL A 338 -36.27 -33.64 48.98
N ASP A 339 -36.34 -34.31 50.12
CA ASP A 339 -36.69 -33.88 51.47
C ASP A 339 -35.69 -32.84 52.00
N PHE A 340 -36.16 -31.64 52.34
CA PHE A 340 -35.36 -30.58 52.95
C PHE A 340 -35.50 -30.65 54.48
N GLY A 341 -34.50 -31.26 55.12
CA GLY A 341 -34.37 -31.36 56.56
C GLY A 341 -34.15 -30.01 57.25
N ASP A 342 -35.03 -29.72 58.19
CA ASP A 342 -34.97 -28.65 59.20
C ASP A 342 -33.81 -28.90 60.19
N GLY A 343 -33.00 -27.88 60.42
CA GLY A 343 -31.79 -27.91 61.24
C GLY A 343 -31.56 -26.59 61.96
N SER A 344 -32.46 -26.27 62.90
CA SER A 344 -32.32 -25.25 63.93
C SER A 344 -31.08 -25.46 64.82
N SER A 345 -30.21 -24.45 64.93
CA SER A 345 -29.37 -24.27 66.14
C SER A 345 -29.03 -22.80 66.36
N GLN A 346 -29.56 -22.26 67.47
CA GLN A 346 -29.20 -20.97 68.08
C GLN A 346 -27.80 -21.06 68.72
N ASP A 347 -27.00 -19.99 68.66
CA ASP A 347 -26.70 -19.11 69.81
C ASP A 347 -25.40 -18.28 69.61
N GLY A 348 -25.38 -17.08 70.21
CA GLY A 348 -24.16 -16.56 70.83
C GLY A 348 -23.52 -15.31 70.20
N GLY A 349 -23.94 -14.14 70.68
CA GLY A 349 -23.42 -12.83 70.29
C GLY A 349 -21.91 -12.62 70.39
N ALA A 350 -21.39 -11.90 69.40
CA ALA A 350 -20.29 -10.95 69.54
C ALA A 350 -20.60 -9.78 68.61
N ARG A 351 -20.57 -8.56 69.14
CA ARG A 351 -20.67 -7.33 68.34
C ARG A 351 -19.36 -7.12 67.58
N ASP A 352 -19.07 -8.01 66.64
CA ASP A 352 -18.17 -7.70 65.55
C ASP A 352 -18.97 -6.93 64.51
N ARG A 353 -18.43 -5.82 64.03
CA ARG A 353 -18.94 -5.15 62.83
C ARG A 353 -18.59 -6.05 61.66
N THR A 354 -19.29 -7.18 61.54
CA THR A 354 -19.24 -8.00 60.35
C THR A 354 -19.79 -7.11 59.23
N PRO A 355 -18.98 -6.79 58.21
CA PRO A 355 -19.47 -6.03 57.08
C PRO A 355 -20.65 -6.82 56.46
N PRO A 356 -21.67 -6.13 55.91
CA PRO A 356 -22.82 -6.79 55.32
C PRO A 356 -22.35 -7.87 54.34
N PRO A 357 -23.01 -9.04 54.28
CA PRO A 357 -22.51 -10.22 53.56
C PRO A 357 -22.12 -9.98 52.08
N GLY A 358 -22.65 -8.93 51.43
CA GLY A 358 -22.25 -8.53 50.07
C GLY A 358 -20.92 -7.78 49.95
N ALA A 359 -20.44 -7.11 51.01
CA ALA A 359 -19.24 -6.26 50.93
C ALA A 359 -17.93 -7.05 50.78
N ARG A 360 -17.93 -8.36 51.10
CA ARG A 360 -16.77 -9.23 50.87
C ARG A 360 -16.64 -9.65 49.41
N GLY A 361 -17.77 -9.89 48.71
CA GLY A 361 -17.77 -10.21 47.28
C GLY A 361 -17.29 -9.02 46.45
N GLU A 362 -17.81 -7.83 46.76
CA GLU A 362 -17.44 -6.59 46.06
C GLU A 362 -15.95 -6.26 46.15
N GLN A 363 -15.35 -6.35 47.35
CA GLN A 363 -13.92 -6.07 47.52
C GLN A 363 -13.04 -7.14 46.86
N ALA A 364 -13.43 -8.41 46.92
CA ALA A 364 -12.71 -9.49 46.25
C ALA A 364 -12.75 -9.32 44.73
N LEU A 365 -13.92 -8.95 44.19
CA LEU A 365 -14.11 -8.70 42.77
C LEU A 365 -13.35 -7.46 42.31
N ALA A 366 -13.34 -6.37 43.10
CA ALA A 366 -12.56 -5.18 42.81
C ALA A 366 -11.04 -5.46 42.76
N SER A 367 -10.54 -6.27 43.71
CA SER A 367 -9.14 -6.71 43.71
C SER A 367 -8.82 -7.52 42.46
N TRP A 368 -9.67 -8.48 42.12
CA TRP A 368 -9.49 -9.33 40.93
C TRP A 368 -9.54 -8.53 39.62
N LEU A 369 -10.48 -7.58 39.47
CA LEU A 369 -10.54 -6.69 38.31
C LEU A 369 -9.28 -5.81 38.18
N SER A 370 -8.73 -5.36 39.31
CA SER A 370 -7.51 -4.56 39.28
C SER A 370 -6.26 -5.38 38.94
N GLU A 371 -6.14 -6.57 39.52
CA GLU A 371 -4.95 -7.42 39.41
C GLU A 371 -4.93 -8.22 38.09
N GLU A 372 -6.05 -8.85 37.72
CA GLU A 372 -6.13 -9.79 36.60
C GLU A 372 -6.61 -9.13 35.29
N CYS A 373 -7.41 -8.07 35.38
CA CYS A 373 -7.90 -7.35 34.19
C CYS A 373 -7.10 -6.07 33.90
N GLY A 374 -6.18 -5.66 34.79
CA GLY A 374 -5.39 -4.44 34.64
C GLY A 374 -6.22 -3.16 34.70
N ILE A 375 -7.43 -3.22 35.25
CA ILE A 375 -8.33 -2.07 35.37
C ILE A 375 -7.84 -1.20 36.54
N GLY A 376 -7.84 0.13 36.38
CA GLY A 376 -7.39 1.03 37.43
C GLY A 376 -8.20 0.84 38.72
N ALA A 377 -7.54 0.82 39.89
CA ALA A 377 -8.20 0.59 41.19
C ALA A 377 -9.53 1.35 41.44
N PRO A 378 -9.67 2.65 41.13
CA PRO A 378 -10.96 3.35 41.32
C PRO A 378 -12.04 2.86 40.35
N GLU A 379 -11.68 2.54 39.11
CA GLU A 379 -12.59 2.02 38.09
C GLU A 379 -12.99 0.57 38.42
N ALA A 380 -12.03 -0.24 38.86
CA ALA A 380 -12.27 -1.62 39.29
C ALA A 380 -13.25 -1.68 40.48
N THR A 381 -13.14 -0.74 41.43
CA THR A 381 -14.07 -0.62 42.56
C THR A 381 -15.47 -0.22 42.07
N ALA A 382 -15.58 0.74 41.16
CA ALA A 382 -16.87 1.17 40.61
C ALA A 382 -17.55 0.05 39.80
N PHE A 383 -16.79 -0.69 38.99
CA PHE A 383 -17.31 -1.81 38.22
C PHE A 383 -17.73 -2.97 39.12
N ALA A 384 -16.92 -3.31 40.13
CA ALA A 384 -17.28 -4.34 41.10
C ALA A 384 -18.57 -4.02 41.85
N ALA A 385 -18.75 -2.75 42.26
CA ALA A 385 -19.96 -2.29 42.92
C ALA A 385 -21.20 -2.43 42.03
N ALA A 386 -21.10 -2.06 40.75
CA ALA A 386 -22.19 -2.19 39.79
C ALA A 386 -22.52 -3.65 39.47
N LEU A 387 -21.50 -4.48 39.24
CA LEU A 387 -21.67 -5.91 38.98
C LEU A 387 -22.29 -6.63 40.20
N ALA A 388 -21.83 -6.31 41.41
CA ALA A 388 -22.41 -6.85 42.64
C ALA A 388 -23.87 -6.38 42.87
N ALA A 389 -24.21 -5.14 42.46
CA ALA A 389 -25.59 -4.65 42.54
C ALA A 389 -26.55 -5.45 41.65
N ASP A 390 -26.07 -5.94 40.51
CA ASP A 390 -26.82 -6.78 39.58
C ASP A 390 -26.73 -8.30 39.91
N GLY A 391 -26.07 -8.66 41.02
CA GLY A 391 -25.95 -10.04 41.50
C GLY A 391 -24.75 -10.83 40.97
N TYR A 392 -23.84 -10.18 40.24
CA TYR A 392 -22.59 -10.77 39.74
C TYR A 392 -21.44 -10.55 40.73
N ASP A 393 -21.49 -11.21 41.87
CA ASP A 393 -20.52 -11.06 42.97
C ASP A 393 -19.36 -12.07 42.91
N SER A 394 -19.29 -12.90 41.87
CA SER A 394 -18.25 -13.92 41.66
C SER A 394 -17.76 -13.98 40.22
N THR A 395 -16.51 -14.43 40.03
CA THR A 395 -15.91 -14.61 38.69
C THR A 395 -16.64 -15.66 37.85
N LEU A 396 -17.28 -16.65 38.49
CA LEU A 396 -18.13 -17.62 37.80
C LEU A 396 -19.40 -16.96 37.23
N ALA A 397 -20.06 -16.11 38.01
CA ALA A 397 -21.23 -15.37 37.53
C ALA A 397 -20.88 -14.44 36.34
N LEU A 398 -19.66 -13.90 36.30
CA LEU A 398 -19.16 -13.09 35.18
C LEU A 398 -18.91 -13.88 33.89
N CYS A 399 -18.83 -15.22 33.94
CA CYS A 399 -18.72 -16.03 32.73
C CYS A 399 -20.07 -16.20 32.04
N GLU A 400 -21.17 -16.10 32.80
CA GLU A 400 -22.54 -16.37 32.33
C GLU A 400 -23.27 -15.11 31.88
N ILE A 401 -22.71 -13.92 32.14
CA ILE A 401 -23.32 -12.65 31.78
C ILE A 401 -23.41 -12.45 30.25
N GLU A 402 -24.63 -12.31 29.74
CA GLU A 402 -24.85 -12.01 28.32
C GLU A 402 -24.39 -10.59 27.97
N GLU A 403 -24.13 -10.31 26.69
CA GLU A 403 -23.64 -8.98 26.27
C GLU A 403 -24.65 -7.85 26.55
N THR A 404 -25.94 -8.18 26.64
CA THR A 404 -27.02 -7.24 26.95
C THR A 404 -27.18 -6.95 28.44
N ASP A 405 -26.60 -7.78 29.31
CA ASP A 405 -26.82 -7.72 30.76
C ASP A 405 -25.68 -6.99 31.50
N TRP A 406 -24.72 -6.44 30.75
CA TRP A 406 -23.64 -5.64 31.34
C TRP A 406 -24.15 -4.30 31.84
N PRO A 407 -23.72 -3.86 33.03
CA PRO A 407 -23.98 -2.50 33.48
C PRO A 407 -23.47 -1.48 32.46
N ASP A 408 -24.27 -0.48 32.13
CA ASP A 408 -23.94 0.57 31.14
C ASP A 408 -22.62 1.28 31.44
N MET A 409 -22.23 1.33 32.72
CA MET A 409 -20.99 1.98 33.14
C MET A 409 -19.72 1.19 32.79
N VAL A 410 -19.83 -0.12 32.49
CA VAL A 410 -18.69 -0.94 32.06
C VAL A 410 -18.53 -0.77 30.54
N PRO A 411 -17.49 -0.10 30.05
CA PRO A 411 -17.28 0.09 28.62
C PRO A 411 -17.06 -1.24 27.90
N ALA A 412 -17.49 -1.35 26.64
CA ALA A 412 -17.39 -2.58 25.85
C ALA A 412 -16.01 -3.25 25.87
N HIS A 413 -14.93 -2.47 25.75
CA HIS A 413 -13.57 -3.01 25.79
C HIS A 413 -13.20 -3.66 27.14
N HIS A 414 -13.72 -3.15 28.26
CA HIS A 414 -13.52 -3.77 29.56
C HIS A 414 -14.37 -5.04 29.71
N ARG A 415 -15.57 -5.12 29.11
CA ARG A 415 -16.41 -6.33 29.13
C ARG A 415 -15.68 -7.53 28.54
N ASP A 416 -15.03 -7.33 27.39
CA ASP A 416 -14.25 -8.38 26.71
C ASP A 416 -13.08 -8.88 27.57
N ILE A 417 -12.35 -7.95 28.20
CA ILE A 417 -11.23 -8.27 29.09
C ILE A 417 -11.73 -9.04 30.31
N ILE A 418 -12.80 -8.55 30.95
CA ILE A 418 -13.38 -9.15 32.15
C ILE A 418 -13.90 -10.56 31.85
N LYS A 419 -14.64 -10.77 30.74
CA LYS A 419 -15.10 -12.11 30.32
C LYS A 419 -13.94 -13.05 30.06
N ALA A 420 -12.92 -12.60 29.31
CA ALA A 420 -11.76 -13.43 29.00
C ALA A 420 -10.99 -13.85 30.25
N SER A 421 -10.76 -12.92 31.18
CA SER A 421 -10.11 -13.20 32.46
C SER A 421 -10.98 -14.08 33.36
N ALA A 422 -12.30 -13.89 33.37
CA ALA A 422 -13.23 -14.69 34.17
C ALA A 422 -13.24 -16.16 33.70
N VAL A 423 -13.27 -16.41 32.40
CA VAL A 423 -13.17 -17.76 31.81
C VAL A 423 -11.83 -18.41 32.18
N ALA A 424 -10.74 -17.65 32.14
CA ALA A 424 -9.42 -18.15 32.55
C ALA A 424 -9.36 -18.49 34.05
N ALA A 425 -10.04 -17.72 34.90
CA ALA A 425 -10.12 -17.96 36.35
C ALA A 425 -11.07 -19.12 36.71
N GLY A 426 -12.19 -19.27 35.98
CA GLY A 426 -13.21 -20.30 36.19
C GLY A 426 -12.77 -21.71 35.78
N GLY A 427 -11.77 -21.83 34.89
CA GLY A 427 -11.23 -23.12 34.43
C GLY A 427 -10.48 -23.96 35.47
N ILE A 428 -10.30 -23.47 36.70
CA ILE A 428 -9.58 -24.18 37.77
C ILE A 428 -10.56 -24.90 38.75
N GLY A 429 -11.86 -24.64 38.65
CA GLY A 429 -12.86 -25.09 39.61
C GLY A 429 -13.59 -26.39 39.25
N GLY A 430 -12.91 -27.54 39.39
CA GLY A 430 -13.59 -28.81 39.71
C GLY A 430 -13.84 -29.78 38.55
N GLY A 431 -12.94 -30.74 38.38
CA GLY A 431 -13.26 -31.98 37.64
C GLY A 431 -12.07 -32.68 37.01
N GLY A 432 -11.27 -33.40 37.81
CA GLY A 432 -10.52 -34.59 37.38
C GLY A 432 -9.35 -34.41 36.39
N PRO A 433 -8.14 -34.92 36.69
CA PRO A 433 -7.03 -34.90 35.73
C PRO A 433 -7.29 -35.89 34.59
N GLY A 434 -7.77 -35.38 33.46
CA GLY A 434 -8.05 -36.18 32.25
C GLY A 434 -7.69 -35.44 30.97
N GLN A 435 -6.39 -35.27 30.71
CA GLN A 435 -5.66 -35.15 29.42
C GLN A 435 -6.25 -34.40 28.19
N ALA A 436 -7.40 -33.73 28.26
CA ALA A 436 -8.00 -32.98 27.14
C ALA A 436 -7.80 -31.46 27.22
N GLY A 437 -7.39 -30.91 28.37
CA GLY A 437 -7.32 -29.45 28.59
C GLY A 437 -6.03 -28.74 28.17
N GLU A 438 -4.95 -29.46 27.82
CA GLU A 438 -3.67 -28.80 27.50
C GLU A 438 -3.71 -28.06 26.16
N ALA A 439 -4.45 -28.56 25.18
CA ALA A 439 -4.58 -27.92 23.87
C ALA A 439 -5.40 -26.62 23.93
N GLU A 440 -6.47 -26.60 24.72
CA GLU A 440 -7.36 -25.44 24.82
C GLU A 440 -6.72 -24.32 25.64
N VAL A 441 -5.96 -24.68 26.69
CA VAL A 441 -5.14 -23.72 27.45
C VAL A 441 -3.99 -23.16 26.60
N GLU A 442 -3.41 -23.94 25.68
CA GLU A 442 -2.38 -23.43 24.77
C GLU A 442 -2.96 -22.45 23.74
N VAL A 443 -4.17 -22.72 23.23
CA VAL A 443 -4.89 -21.82 22.30
C VAL A 443 -5.28 -20.52 23.00
N ALA A 444 -5.77 -20.58 24.24
CA ALA A 444 -6.05 -19.39 25.05
C ALA A 444 -4.79 -18.56 25.33
N LYS A 445 -3.65 -19.22 25.61
CA LYS A 445 -2.36 -18.51 25.78
C LYS A 445 -1.85 -17.87 24.49
N ARG A 446 -2.00 -18.53 23.34
CA ARG A 446 -1.59 -17.95 22.04
C ARG A 446 -2.44 -16.75 21.65
N THR A 447 -3.76 -16.84 21.84
CA THR A 447 -4.68 -15.73 21.55
C THR A 447 -4.49 -14.53 22.48
N ALA A 448 -4.21 -14.75 23.77
CA ALA A 448 -3.84 -13.67 24.70
C ALA A 448 -2.49 -13.01 24.32
N ALA A 449 -1.50 -13.81 23.90
CA ALA A 449 -0.20 -13.30 23.46
C ALA A 449 -0.30 -12.48 22.15
N GLU A 450 -1.11 -12.92 21.19
CA GLU A 450 -1.38 -12.20 19.94
C GLU A 450 -2.11 -10.88 20.19
N ARG A 451 -3.11 -10.86 21.08
CA ARG A 451 -3.81 -9.61 21.43
C ARG A 451 -2.89 -8.61 22.13
N GLY A 452 -2.04 -9.08 23.05
CA GLY A 452 -1.02 -8.22 23.67
C GLY A 452 0.02 -7.68 22.67
N ALA A 453 0.30 -8.42 21.59
CA ALA A 453 1.14 -7.90 20.50
C ALA A 453 0.41 -6.84 19.66
N ALA A 454 -0.86 -7.06 19.33
CA ALA A 454 -1.68 -6.10 18.59
C ALA A 454 -1.86 -4.78 19.35
N GLU A 455 -2.11 -4.82 20.66
CA GLU A 455 -2.27 -3.62 21.49
C GLU A 455 -0.96 -2.81 21.58
N ARG A 456 0.19 -3.48 21.69
CA ARG A 456 1.51 -2.82 21.65
C ARG A 456 1.76 -2.10 20.32
N VAL A 457 1.32 -2.69 19.20
CA VAL A 457 1.41 -2.05 17.88
C VAL A 457 0.50 -0.83 17.81
N GLN A 458 -0.72 -0.91 18.34
CA GLN A 458 -1.67 0.20 18.34
C GLN A 458 -1.18 1.37 19.21
N ARG A 459 -0.63 1.09 20.40
CA ARG A 459 -0.03 2.10 21.27
C ARG A 459 1.19 2.76 20.61
N GLY A 460 2.04 1.97 19.96
CA GLY A 460 3.17 2.49 19.19
C GLY A 460 2.77 3.35 17.99
N ALA A 461 1.62 3.09 17.36
CA ALA A 461 1.08 3.93 16.29
C ALA A 461 0.52 5.26 16.82
N ALA A 462 -0.17 5.25 17.95
CA ALA A 462 -0.68 6.45 18.60
C ALA A 462 0.46 7.38 19.07
N ASP A 463 1.50 6.81 19.69
CA ASP A 463 2.67 7.58 20.15
C ASP A 463 3.43 8.22 18.96
N ARG A 464 3.57 7.50 17.83
CA ARG A 464 4.15 8.07 16.61
C ARG A 464 3.31 9.21 16.05
N ALA A 465 2.00 9.04 15.97
CA ALA A 465 1.12 10.10 15.48
C ALA A 465 1.17 11.36 16.38
N GLN A 466 1.33 11.19 17.69
CA GLN A 466 1.53 12.32 18.60
C GLN A 466 2.89 12.98 18.41
N ALA A 467 3.97 12.20 18.24
CA ALA A 467 5.30 12.73 17.95
C ALA A 467 5.34 13.53 16.64
N ASP A 468 4.68 13.03 15.59
CA ASP A 468 4.60 13.70 14.29
C ASP A 468 3.83 15.02 14.37
N ARG A 469 2.73 15.08 15.15
CA ARG A 469 2.01 16.34 15.42
C ARG A 469 2.89 17.37 16.10
N ILE A 470 3.62 16.97 17.14
CA ILE A 470 4.54 17.87 17.86
C ILE A 470 5.67 18.35 16.93
N ALA A 471 6.20 17.48 16.06
CA ALA A 471 7.21 17.86 15.09
C ALA A 471 6.67 18.86 14.04
N ALA A 472 5.45 18.64 13.55
CA ALA A 472 4.79 19.55 12.60
C ALA A 472 4.50 20.93 13.21
N GLU A 473 4.02 20.97 14.46
CA GLU A 473 3.79 22.24 15.18
C GLU A 473 5.08 23.03 15.40
N ARG A 474 6.19 22.35 15.73
CA ARG A 474 7.50 23.01 15.87
C ARG A 474 8.01 23.57 14.53
N ALA A 475 7.86 22.81 13.44
CA ALA A 475 8.26 23.28 12.12
C ALA A 475 7.42 24.48 11.64
N ALA A 476 6.12 24.51 11.97
CA ALA A 476 5.26 25.66 11.70
C ALA A 476 5.70 26.91 12.49
N ALA A 477 5.97 26.74 13.80
CA ALA A 477 6.44 27.84 14.65
C ALA A 477 7.81 28.40 14.22
N GLU A 478 8.74 27.53 13.80
CA GLU A 478 10.06 27.96 13.31
C GLU A 478 9.94 28.75 11.99
N LYS A 479 9.03 28.34 11.09
CA LYS A 479 8.78 29.05 9.84
C LYS A 479 8.20 30.44 10.09
N GLU A 480 7.26 30.57 11.03
CA GLU A 480 6.67 31.86 11.39
C GLU A 480 7.71 32.79 12.02
N ALA A 481 8.60 32.28 12.87
CA ALA A 481 9.70 33.05 13.44
C ALA A 481 10.69 33.55 12.36
N ALA A 482 11.03 32.70 11.39
CA ALA A 482 11.92 33.08 10.28
C ALA A 482 11.29 34.13 9.35
N GLU A 483 9.97 34.07 9.13
CA GLU A 483 9.23 35.05 8.33
C GLU A 483 9.14 36.41 9.03
N GLN A 484 8.95 36.43 10.35
CA GLN A 484 8.99 37.66 11.15
C GLN A 484 10.38 38.32 11.10
N GLU A 485 11.46 37.55 11.26
CA GLU A 485 12.83 38.10 11.19
C GLU A 485 13.16 38.66 9.79
N ALA A 486 12.67 38.03 8.73
CA ALA A 486 12.83 38.53 7.36
C ALA A 486 12.08 39.85 7.15
N ALA A 487 10.84 39.96 7.65
CA ALA A 487 10.03 41.18 7.57
C ALA A 487 10.66 42.34 8.36
N GLU A 488 11.22 42.08 9.54
CA GLU A 488 11.94 43.08 10.35
C GLU A 488 13.19 43.60 9.64
N ARG A 489 13.96 42.71 8.98
CA ARG A 489 15.13 43.13 8.19
C ARG A 489 14.76 44.00 7.01
N GLU A 490 13.69 43.66 6.28
CA GLU A 490 13.23 44.46 5.15
C GLU A 490 12.72 45.83 5.61
N ALA A 491 12.02 45.90 6.75
CA ALA A 491 11.59 47.16 7.34
C ALA A 491 12.80 48.05 7.73
N ALA A 492 13.82 47.48 8.36
CA ALA A 492 15.04 48.20 8.74
C ALA A 492 15.83 48.71 7.53
N GLU A 493 15.89 47.91 6.44
CA GLU A 493 16.57 48.31 5.20
C GLU A 493 15.85 49.48 4.50
N ARG A 494 14.51 49.47 4.50
CA ARG A 494 13.71 50.59 3.96
C ARG A 494 13.90 51.88 4.76
N GLU A 495 13.92 51.80 6.10
CA GLU A 495 14.15 52.96 6.95
C GLU A 495 15.57 53.54 6.77
N ALA A 496 16.58 52.68 6.58
CA ALA A 496 17.93 53.11 6.26
C ALA A 496 18.02 53.81 4.89
N ALA A 497 17.38 53.25 3.85
CA ALA A 497 17.33 53.83 2.52
C ALA A 497 16.59 55.18 2.50
N GLU A 498 15.52 55.33 3.27
CA GLU A 498 14.77 56.58 3.39
C GLU A 498 15.59 57.69 4.08
N ARG A 499 16.35 57.34 5.13
CA ARG A 499 17.29 58.29 5.77
C ARG A 499 18.40 58.74 4.82
N GLU A 500 18.98 57.83 4.04
CA GLU A 500 20.02 58.17 3.07
C GLU A 500 19.47 59.05 1.93
N ALA A 501 18.20 58.87 1.55
CA ALA A 501 17.53 59.72 0.57
C ALA A 501 17.21 61.11 1.13
N ALA A 502 16.91 61.24 2.43
CA ALA A 502 16.62 62.52 3.07
C ALA A 502 17.88 63.37 3.34
N GLU A 503 19.07 62.75 3.41
CA GLU A 503 20.35 63.45 3.62
C GLU A 503 20.96 63.99 2.31
N ARG A 504 20.57 63.44 1.15
CA ARG A 504 20.95 63.94 -0.18
C ARG A 504 20.06 65.08 -0.65
#